data_AF-A0A0V1GL23-F1
#
_entry.id   AF-A0A0V1GL23-F1
#
_cell.length_a   1.000
_cell.length_b   1.000
_cell.length_c   1.000
_cell.angle_alpha   90.00
_cell.angle_beta   90.00
_cell.angle_gamma   90.00
#
_symmetry.space_group_name_H-M   'P 1'
#
loop_
_entity.id
_entity.type
_entity.pdbx_description
1 polymer ?
#
loop_
_entity_poly.entity_id
_entity_poly.type
_entity_poly.pdbx_seq_one_letter_code
_entity_poly.pdbx_strand_id
1 'polypeptide(L)'
;MDPHFTSYSILQYLLEHGLAAEGTVSALRRDVPACLHKDTQRDLYSTFDVYERNKKVTIISYVPRKNSNVLLMTSCHTKLEIDNQRDGDSMDSMDARVKDSLGNRKSNRYTILMLYLIADVCINNLFILMSHQQSYQMTKKRIIKELSALLVIQHIEVRYQNQIIYEQTKDAFIR
;
A
#
# COMPACT_ATOMS: atom_id res chain seq x y z
N MET A 1 -2.70 -10.46 -2.62
CA MET A 1 -2.74 -9.79 -3.94
C MET A 1 -4.17 -9.65 -4.42
N ASP A 2 -4.44 -8.59 -5.18
CA ASP A 2 -5.76 -8.31 -5.77
C ASP A 2 -6.07 -9.27 -6.95
N PRO A 3 -7.36 -9.56 -7.27
CA PRO A 3 -7.75 -10.39 -8.41
C PRO A 3 -7.19 -9.99 -9.76
N HIS A 4 -6.88 -8.71 -9.97
CA HIS A 4 -6.28 -8.22 -11.21
C HIS A 4 -4.84 -8.71 -11.41
N PHE A 5 -4.10 -8.92 -10.31
CA PHE A 5 -2.70 -9.35 -10.32
C PHE A 5 -2.53 -10.83 -9.93
N THR A 6 -3.63 -11.52 -9.66
CA THR A 6 -3.60 -12.92 -9.23
C THR A 6 -3.98 -13.82 -10.39
N SER A 7 -3.04 -14.69 -10.77
CA SER A 7 -3.26 -15.73 -11.77
C SER A 7 -2.33 -16.90 -11.56
N TYR A 8 -2.71 -18.03 -12.12
CA TYR A 8 -1.91 -19.24 -12.02
C TYR A 8 -0.48 -19.05 -12.56
N SER A 9 -0.33 -18.43 -13.73
CA SER A 9 0.98 -18.17 -14.35
C SER A 9 1.84 -17.21 -13.53
N ILE A 10 1.25 -16.17 -12.92
CA ILE A 10 1.97 -15.23 -12.06
C ILE A 10 2.48 -15.93 -10.81
N LEU A 11 1.64 -16.72 -10.13
CA LEU A 11 2.04 -17.44 -8.92
C LEU A 11 3.12 -18.47 -9.21
N GLN A 12 3.00 -19.19 -10.32
CA GLN A 12 4.03 -20.14 -10.74
C GLN A 12 5.36 -19.42 -11.01
N TYR A 13 5.34 -18.31 -11.76
CA TYR A 13 6.54 -17.52 -12.04
C TYR A 13 7.19 -17.01 -10.76
N LEU A 14 6.41 -16.47 -9.83
CA LEU A 14 6.92 -15.99 -8.53
C LEU A 14 7.56 -17.13 -7.73
N LEU A 15 6.92 -18.30 -7.70
CA LEU A 15 7.42 -19.47 -6.99
C LEU A 15 8.75 -19.99 -7.57
N GLU A 16 8.88 -20.01 -8.90
CA GLU A 16 10.13 -20.36 -9.60
C GLU A 16 11.28 -19.40 -9.26
N HIS A 17 10.95 -18.16 -8.90
CA HIS A 17 11.90 -17.14 -8.44
C HIS A 17 12.04 -17.07 -6.91
N GLY A 18 11.52 -18.06 -6.18
CA GLY A 18 11.66 -18.15 -4.73
C GLY A 18 10.73 -17.22 -3.93
N LEU A 19 9.70 -16.65 -4.58
CA LEU A 19 8.71 -15.78 -3.95
C LEU A 19 7.42 -16.57 -3.68
N ALA A 20 6.96 -16.55 -2.43
CA ALA A 20 5.64 -17.03 -2.08
C ALA A 20 4.61 -15.92 -2.34
N ALA A 21 3.47 -16.27 -2.92
CA ALA A 21 2.45 -15.30 -3.24
C ALA A 21 1.04 -15.87 -2.99
N GLU A 22 0.18 -15.00 -2.50
CA GLU A 22 -1.21 -15.29 -2.18
C GLU A 22 -2.10 -14.16 -2.67
N GLY A 23 -3.25 -14.48 -3.22
CA GLY A 23 -4.20 -13.49 -3.67
C GLY A 23 -5.58 -14.05 -3.97
N THR A 24 -6.57 -13.17 -3.93
CA THR A 24 -7.92 -13.51 -4.36
C THR A 24 -7.95 -13.64 -5.87
N VAL A 25 -8.77 -14.55 -6.41
CA VAL A 25 -8.86 -14.79 -7.86
C VAL A 25 -10.30 -14.67 -8.34
N SER A 26 -10.49 -14.10 -9.54
CA SER A 26 -11.81 -14.03 -10.13
C SER A 26 -12.26 -15.41 -10.65
N ALA A 27 -13.50 -15.78 -10.36
CA ALA A 27 -14.13 -17.00 -10.90
C ALA A 27 -14.23 -16.98 -12.44
N LEU A 28 -14.15 -15.81 -13.08
CA LEU A 28 -14.20 -15.69 -14.54
C LEU A 28 -12.90 -16.10 -15.23
N ARG A 29 -11.82 -16.38 -14.49
CA ARG A 29 -10.55 -16.78 -15.08
C ARG A 29 -10.60 -18.24 -15.54
N ARG A 30 -10.06 -18.50 -16.73
CA ARG A 30 -9.94 -19.85 -17.31
C ARG A 30 -9.10 -20.80 -16.45
N ASP A 31 -8.19 -20.26 -15.67
CA ASP A 31 -7.29 -21.03 -14.80
C ASP A 31 -7.99 -21.57 -13.55
N VAL A 32 -9.24 -21.17 -13.29
CA VAL A 32 -10.03 -21.62 -12.15
C VAL A 32 -10.86 -22.85 -12.55
N PRO A 33 -10.69 -24.00 -11.87
CA PRO A 33 -11.50 -25.18 -12.11
C PRO A 33 -13.01 -24.94 -11.94
N ALA A 34 -13.81 -25.49 -12.85
CA ALA A 34 -15.27 -25.41 -12.81
C ALA A 34 -15.86 -25.97 -11.48
N CYS A 35 -15.21 -26.97 -10.88
CA CYS A 35 -15.65 -27.56 -9.61
C CYS A 35 -15.58 -26.59 -8.41
N LEU A 36 -14.80 -25.53 -8.50
CA LEU A 36 -14.71 -24.49 -7.47
C LEU A 36 -15.71 -23.36 -7.67
N HIS A 37 -16.48 -23.39 -8.75
CA HIS A 37 -17.47 -22.35 -9.02
C HIS A 37 -18.63 -22.47 -8.05
N LYS A 38 -19.40 -21.39 -7.95
CA LYS A 38 -20.51 -21.26 -7.02
C LYS A 38 -21.53 -22.38 -7.22
N ASP A 39 -21.62 -23.26 -6.24
CA ASP A 39 -22.68 -24.24 -6.12
C ASP A 39 -23.70 -23.76 -5.07
N THR A 40 -24.97 -23.73 -5.48
CA THR A 40 -26.11 -23.29 -4.66
C THR A 40 -26.32 -24.19 -3.43
N GLN A 41 -25.73 -25.38 -3.42
CA GLN A 41 -25.87 -26.37 -2.35
C GLN A 41 -24.75 -26.32 -1.29
N ARG A 42 -23.78 -25.39 -1.38
CA ARG A 42 -22.71 -25.32 -0.38
C ARG A 42 -23.17 -24.73 0.94
N ASP A 43 -22.74 -25.37 2.03
CA ASP A 43 -22.94 -24.88 3.39
C ASP A 43 -22.20 -23.57 3.65
N LEU A 44 -22.78 -22.75 4.52
CA LEU A 44 -22.17 -21.50 4.97
C LEU A 44 -20.86 -21.79 5.73
N TYR A 45 -19.83 -20.99 5.48
CA TYR A 45 -18.48 -21.15 6.03
C TYR A 45 -17.77 -22.45 5.65
N SER A 46 -18.28 -23.19 4.67
CA SER A 46 -17.55 -24.33 4.11
C SER A 46 -16.34 -23.86 3.29
N THR A 47 -15.31 -24.70 3.26
CA THR A 47 -14.08 -24.50 2.47
C THR A 47 -13.83 -25.71 1.59
N PHE A 48 -13.49 -25.49 0.32
CA PHE A 48 -12.99 -26.51 -0.59
C PHE A 48 -11.66 -26.06 -1.16
N ASP A 49 -10.69 -26.96 -1.24
CA ASP A 49 -9.39 -26.70 -1.85
C ASP A 49 -9.12 -27.70 -2.98
N VAL A 50 -8.53 -27.18 -4.06
CA VAL A 50 -8.00 -27.97 -5.16
C VAL A 50 -6.50 -27.71 -5.20
N TYR A 51 -5.75 -28.78 -4.96
CA TYR A 51 -4.30 -28.75 -5.04
C TYR A 51 -3.81 -29.38 -6.34
N GLU A 52 -3.16 -28.59 -7.19
CA GLU A 52 -2.51 -29.13 -8.37
C GLU A 52 -1.10 -29.63 -7.99
N ARG A 53 -1.02 -30.93 -7.68
CA ARG A 53 0.18 -31.58 -7.11
C ARG A 53 1.47 -31.36 -7.91
N ASN A 54 1.37 -31.24 -9.22
CA ASN A 54 2.52 -31.06 -10.11
C ASN A 54 3.15 -29.66 -10.03
N LYS A 55 2.42 -28.70 -9.47
CA LYS A 55 2.68 -27.28 -9.68
C LYS A 55 2.70 -26.44 -8.41
N LYS A 56 2.48 -27.05 -7.24
CA LYS A 56 2.68 -26.42 -5.93
C LYS A 56 1.81 -25.17 -5.70
N VAL A 57 0.68 -25.09 -6.41
CA VAL A 57 -0.32 -24.01 -6.25
C VAL A 57 -1.62 -24.64 -5.77
N THR A 58 -2.23 -24.00 -4.78
CA THR A 58 -3.52 -24.38 -4.21
C THR A 58 -4.54 -23.30 -4.53
N ILE A 59 -5.73 -23.72 -4.99
CA ILE A 59 -6.88 -22.82 -5.12
C ILE A 59 -7.89 -23.22 -4.04
N ILE A 60 -8.32 -22.26 -3.24
CA ILE A 60 -9.24 -22.44 -2.12
C ILE A 60 -10.52 -21.66 -2.42
N SER A 61 -11.66 -22.28 -2.15
CA SER A 61 -13.00 -21.73 -2.33
C SER A 61 -13.74 -21.72 -1.01
N TYR A 62 -13.99 -20.52 -0.50
CA TYR A 62 -14.63 -20.27 0.78
C TYR A 62 -15.99 -19.58 0.60
N VAL A 63 -17.00 -20.00 1.37
CA VAL A 63 -18.37 -19.46 1.31
C VAL A 63 -18.64 -18.58 2.54
N PRO A 64 -18.32 -17.28 2.52
CA PRO A 64 -18.51 -16.41 3.69
C PRO A 64 -19.98 -16.04 3.92
N ARG A 65 -20.79 -16.01 2.85
CA ARG A 65 -22.22 -15.65 2.88
C ARG A 65 -22.99 -16.55 1.92
N LYS A 66 -24.27 -16.76 2.20
CA LYS A 66 -25.17 -17.47 1.27
C LYS A 66 -25.09 -16.83 -0.11
N ASN A 67 -24.97 -17.65 -1.15
CA ASN A 67 -24.83 -17.20 -2.53
C ASN A 67 -23.56 -16.38 -2.84
N SER A 68 -22.52 -16.43 -2.00
CA SER A 68 -21.22 -15.82 -2.29
C SER A 68 -20.11 -16.87 -2.21
N ASN A 69 -19.10 -16.72 -3.04
CA ASN A 69 -17.92 -17.58 -3.03
C ASN A 69 -16.70 -16.68 -3.20
N VAL A 70 -15.72 -16.86 -2.32
CA VAL A 70 -14.42 -16.18 -2.39
C VAL A 70 -13.40 -17.22 -2.78
N LEU A 71 -12.70 -16.95 -3.87
CA LEU A 71 -11.62 -17.79 -4.35
C LEU A 71 -10.29 -17.16 -3.98
N LEU A 72 -9.41 -17.98 -3.43
CA LEU A 72 -8.06 -17.63 -3.05
C LEU A 72 -7.10 -18.56 -3.79
N MET A 73 -6.00 -18.03 -4.30
CA MET A 73 -4.94 -18.81 -4.92
C MET A 73 -3.64 -18.54 -4.16
N THR A 74 -2.92 -19.60 -3.82
CA THR A 74 -1.69 -19.50 -3.04
C THR A 74 -0.64 -20.47 -3.56
N SER A 75 0.62 -20.05 -3.56
CA SER A 75 1.79 -20.90 -3.86
C SER A 75 2.47 -21.44 -2.60
N CYS A 76 1.84 -21.31 -1.42
CA CYS A 76 2.43 -21.70 -0.14
C CYS A 76 2.37 -23.22 0.13
N HIS A 77 3.46 -23.74 0.68
CA HIS A 77 3.65 -25.15 1.06
C HIS A 77 3.21 -25.48 2.49
N THR A 78 2.84 -24.48 3.27
CA THR A 78 2.45 -24.64 4.66
C THR A 78 1.00 -25.10 4.76
N LYS A 79 0.75 -25.97 5.74
CA LYS A 79 -0.59 -26.42 6.11
C LYS A 79 -1.48 -25.20 6.30
N LEU A 80 -2.60 -25.13 5.57
CA LEU A 80 -3.57 -24.05 5.70
C LEU A 80 -4.14 -24.12 7.12
N GLU A 81 -3.75 -23.17 7.96
CA GLU A 81 -4.36 -22.93 9.25
C GLU A 81 -5.33 -21.76 9.12
N ILE A 82 -6.52 -21.91 9.70
CA ILE A 82 -7.52 -20.85 9.72
C ILE A 82 -7.06 -19.85 10.77
N ASP A 83 -6.36 -18.81 10.33
CA ASP A 83 -6.04 -17.67 11.19
C ASP A 83 -7.12 -16.59 11.08
N ASN A 84 -7.48 -16.00 12.21
CA ASN A 84 -8.42 -14.87 12.28
C ASN A 84 -7.69 -13.52 12.19
N GLN A 85 -6.37 -13.51 12.08
CA GLN A 85 -5.58 -12.30 11.98
C GLN A 85 -5.72 -11.69 10.58
N ARG A 86 -6.12 -10.41 10.53
CA ARG A 86 -6.20 -9.65 9.29
C ARG A 86 -4.85 -9.03 9.02
N ASP A 87 -4.08 -9.62 8.12
CA ASP A 87 -3.01 -8.91 7.43
C ASP A 87 -3.67 -7.89 6.49
N GLY A 88 -3.95 -6.71 7.06
CA GLY A 88 -4.65 -5.63 6.38
C GLY A 88 -3.88 -5.15 5.15
N ASP A 89 -4.64 -4.74 4.13
CA ASP A 89 -4.12 -4.26 2.85
C ASP A 89 -3.16 -3.08 3.04
N SER A 90 -1.85 -3.38 3.00
CA SER A 90 -0.78 -2.42 3.27
C SER A 90 -0.81 -1.24 2.29
N MET A 91 -1.20 -1.50 1.03
CA MET A 91 -1.22 -0.49 -0.02
C MET A 91 -2.33 0.55 0.22
N ASP A 92 -3.53 0.11 0.55
CA ASP A 92 -4.65 1.00 0.89
C ASP A 92 -4.35 1.81 2.15
N SER A 93 -3.67 1.20 3.13
CA SER A 93 -3.22 1.91 4.32
C SER A 93 -2.22 3.03 3.99
N MET A 94 -1.37 2.83 2.96
CA MET A 94 -0.43 3.85 2.49
C MET A 94 -1.15 4.98 1.75
N ASP A 95 -2.09 4.67 0.86
CA ASP A 95 -2.88 5.71 0.15
C ASP A 95 -3.64 6.61 1.13
N ALA A 96 -4.25 6.00 2.15
CA ALA A 96 -4.92 6.72 3.23
C ALA A 96 -3.96 7.64 4.01
N ARG A 97 -2.69 7.24 4.16
CA ARG A 97 -1.66 8.05 4.84
C ARG A 97 -1.02 9.11 3.94
N VAL A 98 -1.01 8.92 2.63
CA VAL A 98 -0.38 9.81 1.63
C VAL A 98 -1.24 11.04 1.36
N LYS A 99 -2.56 10.90 1.24
CA LYS A 99 -3.48 11.93 0.72
C LYS A 99 -3.45 13.31 1.40
N ASP A 100 -2.88 13.44 2.59
CA ASP A 100 -3.04 14.65 3.42
C ASP A 100 -1.75 15.30 3.93
N SER A 101 -0.54 14.89 3.48
CA SER A 101 0.70 15.43 4.08
C SER A 101 1.05 16.86 3.63
N LEU A 102 1.07 17.11 2.31
CA LEU A 102 1.39 18.42 1.71
C LEU A 102 0.15 19.24 1.31
N GLY A 103 -1.04 18.62 1.43
CA GLY A 103 -2.31 19.22 1.07
C GLY A 103 -2.56 19.22 -0.45
N ASN A 104 -3.79 18.89 -0.84
CA ASN A 104 -4.18 18.81 -2.25
C ASN A 104 -4.27 20.21 -2.88
N ARG A 105 -3.30 20.55 -3.73
CA ARG A 105 -3.35 21.78 -4.53
C ARG A 105 -4.00 21.52 -5.87
N LYS A 106 -5.02 22.31 -6.23
CA LYS A 106 -5.62 22.27 -7.56
C LYS A 106 -4.62 22.78 -8.59
N SER A 107 -4.24 21.91 -9.52
CA SER A 107 -3.39 22.23 -10.67
C SER A 107 -3.89 21.49 -11.89
N ASN A 108 -3.93 22.16 -13.05
CA ASN A 108 -4.25 21.52 -14.33
C ASN A 108 -3.03 20.85 -14.99
N ARG A 109 -1.83 20.94 -14.37
CA ARG A 109 -0.60 20.37 -14.92
C ARG A 109 -0.27 19.06 -14.19
N TYR A 110 -0.36 17.94 -14.89
CA TYR A 110 -0.09 16.61 -14.33
C TYR A 110 1.32 16.50 -13.71
N THR A 111 2.33 17.14 -14.30
CA THR A 111 3.71 17.12 -13.77
C THR A 111 3.80 17.68 -12.35
N ILE A 112 3.03 18.73 -12.05
CA ILE A 112 2.99 19.32 -10.72
C ILE A 112 2.29 18.37 -9.73
N LEU A 113 1.23 17.70 -10.17
CA LEU A 113 0.52 16.70 -9.36
C LEU A 113 1.43 15.51 -9.04
N MET A 114 2.21 15.03 -10.01
CA MET A 114 3.20 13.95 -9.81
C MET A 114 4.28 14.37 -8.81
N LEU A 115 4.76 15.61 -8.88
CA LEU A 115 5.76 16.12 -7.93
C LEU A 115 5.22 16.15 -6.50
N TYR A 116 3.96 16.56 -6.31
CA TYR A 116 3.32 16.51 -4.99
C TYR A 116 3.16 15.08 -4.48
N LEU A 117 2.71 14.14 -5.33
CA LEU A 117 2.59 12.73 -4.96
C LEU A 117 3.94 12.14 -4.53
N ILE A 118 5.01 12.39 -5.28
CA ILE A 118 6.37 11.94 -4.93
C ILE A 118 6.78 12.50 -3.57
N ALA A 119 6.55 13.79 -3.34
CA ALA A 119 6.89 14.44 -2.07
C ALA A 119 6.08 13.87 -0.89
N ASP A 120 4.79 13.60 -1.06
CA ASP A 120 3.96 12.98 -0.02
C ASP A 120 4.42 11.54 0.30
N VAL A 121 4.82 10.76 -0.71
CA VAL A 121 5.41 9.42 -0.50
C VAL A 121 6.72 9.52 0.26
N CYS A 122 7.60 10.45 -0.11
CA CYS A 122 8.86 10.69 0.61
C CYS A 122 8.64 11.06 2.09
N ILE A 123 7.68 11.95 2.38
CA ILE A 123 7.35 12.35 3.75
C ILE A 123 6.82 11.14 4.55
N ASN A 124 6.01 10.27 3.95
CA ASN A 124 5.53 9.06 4.62
C ASN A 124 6.66 8.08 4.93
N ASN A 125 7.55 7.84 3.96
CA ASN A 125 8.70 6.96 4.16
C ASN A 125 9.64 7.49 5.24
N LEU A 126 9.87 8.81 5.27
CA LEU A 126 10.64 9.47 6.33
C LEU A 126 9.97 9.30 7.70
N PHE A 127 8.64 9.44 7.78
CA PHE A 127 7.90 9.23 9.02
C PHE A 127 8.00 7.78 9.52
N ILE A 128 7.90 6.78 8.63
CA ILE A 128 8.08 5.37 8.99
C ILE A 128 9.50 5.13 9.53
N LEU A 129 10.53 5.65 8.85
CA LEU A 129 11.92 5.50 9.28
C LEU A 129 12.17 6.12 10.66
N MET A 130 11.71 7.35 10.87
CA MET A 130 11.84 8.05 12.15
C MET A 130 11.06 7.37 13.27
N SER A 131 9.88 6.81 12.95
CA SER A 131 9.06 6.08 13.93
C SER A 131 9.72 4.79 14.43
N HIS A 132 10.59 4.18 13.61
CA HIS A 132 11.35 3.00 14.01
C HIS A 132 12.59 3.37 14.85
N GLN A 133 13.21 4.52 14.59
CA GLN A 133 14.47 4.92 15.22
C GLN A 133 14.31 5.64 16.56
N GLN A 134 13.20 6.34 16.80
CA GLN A 134 13.00 7.11 18.03
C GLN A 134 11.97 6.45 18.95
N SER A 135 12.36 6.17 20.21
CA SER A 135 11.41 5.80 21.29
C SER A 135 10.41 6.92 21.64
N TYR A 136 10.56 8.12 21.06
CA TYR A 136 9.68 9.26 21.25
C TYR A 136 8.76 9.43 20.03
N GLN A 137 7.44 9.44 20.26
CA GLN A 137 6.43 9.55 19.20
C GLN A 137 6.37 10.97 18.61
N MET A 138 7.21 11.24 17.61
CA MET A 138 7.05 12.44 16.79
C MET A 138 5.82 12.30 15.90
N THR A 139 4.90 13.27 15.97
CA THR A 139 3.78 13.31 15.02
C THR A 139 4.27 13.67 13.62
N LYS A 140 3.63 13.11 12.59
CA LYS A 140 3.95 13.40 11.18
C LYS A 140 3.96 14.91 10.88
N LYS A 141 3.06 15.68 11.50
CA LYS A 141 3.02 17.15 11.40
C LYS A 141 4.30 17.82 11.90
N ARG A 142 4.88 17.34 13.00
CA ARG A 142 6.13 17.88 13.56
C ARG A 142 7.30 17.60 12.63
N ILE A 143 7.39 16.39 12.08
CA ILE A 143 8.43 16.04 11.09
C ILE A 143 8.35 16.97 9.88
N ILE A 144 7.15 17.21 9.35
CA ILE A 144 6.97 18.13 8.21
C ILE A 144 7.41 19.55 8.56
N LYS A 145 7.12 20.03 9.78
CA LYS A 145 7.54 21.36 10.24
C LYS A 145 9.05 21.49 10.39
N GLU A 146 9.71 20.48 10.95
CA GLU A 146 11.18 20.49 11.09
C GLU A 146 11.85 20.36 9.72
N LEU A 147 11.35 19.48 8.85
CA LEU A 147 11.84 19.33 7.48
C LEU A 147 11.67 20.62 6.67
N SER A 148 10.53 21.30 6.77
CA SER A 148 10.30 22.56 6.05
C SER A 148 11.23 23.67 6.54
N ALA A 149 11.51 23.74 7.84
CA ALA A 149 12.50 24.68 8.38
C ALA A 149 13.91 24.39 7.83
N LEU A 150 14.33 23.12 7.86
CA LEU A 150 15.64 22.69 7.36
C LEU A 150 15.83 22.98 5.86
N LEU A 151 14.81 22.74 5.04
CA LEU A 151 14.87 22.97 3.59
C LEU A 151 14.92 24.46 3.23
N VAL A 152 14.37 25.33 4.09
CA VAL A 152 14.21 26.75 3.79
C VAL A 152 15.32 27.61 4.41
N ILE A 153 16.02 27.14 5.45
CA ILE A 153 17.00 27.93 6.20
C ILE A 153 18.09 28.55 5.32
N GLN A 154 18.69 27.74 4.42
CA GLN A 154 19.74 28.22 3.50
C GLN A 154 19.21 29.31 2.56
N HIS A 155 17.95 29.16 2.10
CA HIS A 155 17.33 30.17 1.24
C HIS A 155 16.98 31.45 1.99
N ILE A 156 16.61 31.36 3.28
CA ILE A 156 16.40 32.54 4.13
C ILE A 156 17.72 33.27 4.33
N GLU A 157 18.79 32.57 4.68
CA GLU A 157 20.12 33.16 4.90
C GLU A 157 20.63 33.91 3.65
N VAL A 158 20.50 33.32 2.46
CA VAL A 158 20.88 33.99 1.21
C VAL A 158 20.05 35.25 0.95
N ARG A 159 18.75 35.22 1.26
CA ARG A 159 17.87 36.40 1.10
C ARG A 159 18.15 37.48 2.13
N TYR A 160 18.55 37.11 3.34
CA TYR A 160 18.92 38.04 4.39
C TYR A 160 20.14 38.89 3.99
N GLN A 161 21.11 38.30 3.28
CA GLN A 161 22.27 39.03 2.78
C GLN A 161 21.95 39.99 1.62
N ASN A 162 20.75 39.92 1.03
CA ASN A 162 20.33 40.82 -0.03
C ASN A 162 19.72 42.10 0.57
N GLN A 163 20.46 43.21 0.49
CA GLN A 163 20.04 44.51 1.06
C GLN A 163 18.66 44.98 0.59
N ILE A 164 18.30 44.76 -0.68
CA ILE A 164 17.01 45.20 -1.22
C ILE A 164 15.85 44.44 -0.55
N ILE A 165 16.01 43.13 -0.36
CA ILE A 165 15.00 42.27 0.25
C ILE A 165 14.96 42.48 1.77
N TYR A 166 16.12 42.66 2.39
CA TYR A 166 16.24 42.89 3.83
C TYR A 166 15.50 44.16 4.26
N GLU A 167 15.72 45.29 3.55
CA GLU A 167 15.03 46.54 3.87
C GLU A 167 13.50 46.43 3.78
N GLN A 168 12.99 45.59 2.88
CA GLN A 168 11.55 45.36 2.72
C GLN A 168 10.96 44.41 3.77
N THR A 169 11.78 43.58 4.42
CA THR A 169 11.30 42.50 5.28
C THR A 169 11.74 42.60 6.74
N LYS A 170 12.56 43.61 7.10
CA LYS A 170 13.11 43.79 8.45
C LYS A 170 12.06 43.76 9.58
N ASP A 171 10.86 44.30 9.34
CA ASP A 171 9.79 44.33 10.35
C ASP A 171 9.12 42.97 10.57
N ALA A 172 9.23 42.04 9.61
CA ALA A 172 8.64 40.70 9.70
C ALA A 172 9.51 39.70 10.47
N PHE A 173 10.80 39.99 10.67
CA PHE A 173 11.76 39.10 11.33
C PHE A 173 11.96 39.39 12.83
N ILE A 174 11.38 40.46 13.39
CA ILE A 174 11.58 40.90 14.79
C ILE A 174 10.44 40.40 15.73
N ARG A 175 9.93 39.18 15.56
CA ARG A 175 8.99 38.54 16.51
C ARG A 175 9.36 37.10 16.77
#